data_AF-A0A4R6TXX0-F1
#
_entry.id   AF-A0A4R6TXX0-F1
#
_cell.length_a   1.000
_cell.length_b   1.000
_cell.length_c   1.000
_cell.angle_alpha   90.00
_cell.angle_beta   90.00
_cell.angle_gamma   90.00
#
_symmetry.space_group_name_H-M   'P 1'
#
loop_
_entity.id
_entity.type
_entity.pdbx_description
1 polymer ?
#
loop_
_entity_poly.entity_id
_entity_poly.type
_entity_poly.pdbx_seq_one_letter_code
_entity_poly.pdbx_strand_id
1 'polypeptide(L)' 'MCLAAIYWARIGKLYYANTCRDAADIQFDDDLIYQEIAKPLNARQLPMEQLGQDEAITVFEEWMNKPDKIRY' A
#
# COMPACT_ATOMS: atom_id res chain seq x y z
N MET A 1 -1.10 -5.19 3.45
CA MET A 1 -0.90 -4.03 4.34
C MET A 1 0.43 -4.07 5.09
N CYS A 2 0.65 -5.03 5.99
CA CYS A 2 1.80 -5.04 6.91
C CYS A 2 3.16 -5.00 6.20
N LEU A 3 3.31 -5.66 5.05
CA LEU A 3 4.54 -5.59 4.26
C LEU A 3 4.90 -4.15 3.84
N ALA A 4 3.92 -3.36 3.41
CA ALA A 4 4.15 -1.95 3.06
C ALA A 4 4.61 -1.13 4.28
N ALA A 5 4.04 -1.40 5.47
CA ALA A 5 4.46 -0.75 6.71
C ALA A 5 5.91 -1.10 7.08
N ILE A 6 6.33 -2.35 6.88
CA ILE A 6 7.72 -2.80 7.09
C ILE A 6 8.70 -2.02 6.19
N TYR A 7 8.33 -1.78 4.93
CA TYR A 7 9.14 -0.98 4.02
C TYR A 7 9.22 0.49 4.44
N TRP A 8 8.10 1.10 4.83
CA TRP A 8 8.08 2.46 5.38
C TRP A 8 8.94 2.59 6.64
N ALA A 9 8.96 1.56 7.49
CA ALA A 9 9.78 1.52 8.69
C ALA A 9 11.27 1.19 8.43
N ARG A 10 11.65 0.89 7.18
CA ARG A 10 13.02 0.52 6.77
C ARG A 10 13.60 -0.66 7.58
N ILE A 11 12.77 -1.65 7.91
CA ILE A 11 13.19 -2.86 8.62
C ILE A 11 14.04 -3.72 7.68
N GLY A 12 15.28 -4.02 8.08
CA GLY A 12 16.24 -4.72 7.22
C GLY A 12 16.01 -6.22 7.04
N LYS A 13 15.28 -6.88 7.95
CA LYS A 13 14.97 -8.31 7.85
C LYS A 13 13.68 -8.65 8.58
N LEU A 14 12.84 -9.45 7.95
CA LEU A 14 11.63 -10.04 8.53
C LEU A 14 11.84 -11.55 8.68
N TYR A 15 11.59 -12.07 9.88
CA TYR A 15 11.42 -13.49 10.12
C TYR A 15 9.93 -13.76 10.31
N TYR A 16 9.40 -14.78 9.64
CA TYR A 16 7.99 -15.17 9.73
C TYR A 16 7.91 -16.70 9.81
N ALA A 17 6.82 -17.20 10.42
CA ALA A 17 6.59 -18.64 10.60
C ALA A 17 5.55 -19.16 9.60
N ASN A 18 4.30 -18.72 9.74
CA ASN A 18 3.23 -19.07 8.82
C ASN A 18 3.31 -18.28 7.51
N THR A 19 2.95 -18.93 6.42
CA THR A 19 2.88 -18.36 5.07
C THR A 19 1.51 -17.71 4.82
N CYS A 20 1.41 -16.87 3.79
CA CYS A 20 0.10 -16.33 3.35
C CYS A 20 -0.87 -17.45 2.95
N ARG A 21 -0.38 -18.60 2.50
CA ARG A 21 -1.21 -19.76 2.18
C ARG A 21 -1.78 -20.41 3.43
N ASP A 22 -0.97 -20.57 4.49
CA ASP A 22 -1.46 -21.10 5.77
C ASP A 22 -2.59 -20.23 6.34
N ALA A 23 -2.48 -18.91 6.18
CA ALA A 23 -3.52 -17.96 6.55
C ALA A 23 -4.78 -18.10 5.67
N ALA A 24 -4.61 -18.24 4.35
CA ALA A 24 -5.73 -18.45 3.42
C ALA A 24 -6.48 -19.77 3.67
N ASP A 25 -5.77 -20.83 4.05
CA ASP A 25 -6.36 -22.14 4.35
C ASP A 25 -7.32 -22.10 5.56
N ILE A 26 -7.14 -21.12 6.46
CA ILE A 26 -8.06 -20.83 7.57
C ILE A 26 -8.92 -19.58 7.33
N GLN A 27 -9.09 -19.19 6.06
CA GLN A 27 -10.03 -18.17 5.59
C GLN A 27 -9.68 -16.73 5.99
N PHE A 28 -8.39 -16.41 6.20
CA PHE A 28 -7.95 -15.01 6.17
C PHE A 28 -7.82 -14.50 4.73
N ASP A 29 -8.13 -13.22 4.54
CA ASP A 29 -8.18 -12.57 3.23
C ASP A 29 -6.81 -12.13 2.67
N ASP A 30 -5.69 -12.50 3.30
CA ASP A 30 -4.36 -12.08 2.89
C ASP A 30 -4.09 -12.35 1.40
N ASP A 31 -4.42 -13.56 0.92
CA ASP A 31 -4.21 -13.94 -0.48
C ASP A 31 -5.09 -13.11 -1.45
N LEU A 32 -6.36 -12.90 -1.09
CA LEU A 32 -7.28 -12.04 -1.84
C LEU A 32 -6.73 -10.61 -1.96
N ILE A 33 -6.22 -10.04 -0.86
CA ILE A 33 -5.66 -8.70 -0.85
C ILE A 33 -4.44 -8.60 -1.78
N TYR A 34 -3.55 -9.59 -1.78
CA TYR A 34 -2.41 -9.60 -2.69
C TYR A 34 -2.84 -9.68 -4.16
N GLN A 35 -3.85 -10.50 -4.47
CA GLN A 35 -4.42 -10.58 -5.83
C GLN A 35 -5.05 -9.24 -6.27
N GLU A 36 -5.80 -8.58 -5.39
CA GLU A 36 -6.43 -7.28 -5.67
C GLU A 36 -5.40 -6.17 -5.92
N ILE A 37 -4.30 -6.15 -5.17
CA ILE A 37 -3.21 -5.18 -5.35
C ILE A 37 -2.60 -5.30 -6.76
N ALA A 38 -2.42 -6.53 -7.26
CA ALA A 38 -1.82 -6.80 -8.56
C ALA A 38 -2.73 -6.44 -9.76
N LYS A 39 -4.03 -6.26 -9.52
CA LYS A 39 -4.99 -5.91 -10.58
C LYS A 39 -4.92 -4.43 -10.96
N PRO A 40 -5.17 -4.09 -12.25
CA PRO A 40 -5.50 -2.72 -12.66
C PRO A 40 -6.65 -2.15 -11.83
N LEU A 41 -6.67 -0.84 -11.60
CA LEU A 41 -7.66 -0.17 -10.74
C LEU A 41 -9.10 -0.49 -11.12
N ASN A 42 -9.40 -0.52 -12.43
CA ASN A 42 -10.72 -0.81 -12.97
C ASN A 42 -11.11 -2.29 -12.94
N ALA A 43 -10.19 -3.18 -12.57
CA ALA A 43 -10.42 -4.63 -12.46
C ALA A 43 -10.46 -5.12 -11.01
N ARG A 44 -10.30 -4.22 -10.04
CA ARG A 44 -10.45 -4.52 -8.61
C ARG A 44 -11.91 -4.72 -8.25
N GLN A 45 -12.16 -5.59 -7.27
CA GLN A 45 -13.47 -5.83 -6.68
C GLN A 45 -14.00 -4.58 -5.97
N LEU A 46 -13.10 -3.86 -5.28
CA LEU A 46 -13.43 -2.57 -4.69
C LEU A 46 -13.45 -1.51 -5.79
N PRO A 47 -14.60 -0.87 -6.08
CA PRO A 47 -14.65 0.23 -7.03
C PRO A 47 -13.79 1.39 -6.53
N MET A 48 -12.92 1.89 -7.40
CA MET A 48 -12.03 3.01 -7.10
C MET A 48 -12.31 4.15 -8.06
N GLU A 49 -12.77 5.27 -7.53
CA GLU A 49 -13.04 6.50 -8.28
C GLU A 49 -12.02 7.57 -7.89
N GLN A 50 -11.37 8.16 -8.89
CA GLN A 50 -10.42 9.25 -8.69
C GLN A 50 -11.14 10.58 -8.82
N LEU A 51 -10.98 11.46 -7.82
CA LEU A 51 -11.61 12.78 -7.78
C LEU A 51 -10.60 13.83 -7.32
N GLY A 52 -10.68 15.04 -7.91
CA GLY A 52 -9.91 16.22 -7.48
C GLY A 52 -8.39 16.08 -7.60
N GLN A 53 -7.90 15.40 -8.64
CA GLN A 53 -6.45 15.21 -8.83
C GLN A 53 -5.70 16.53 -8.99
N ASP A 54 -6.26 17.46 -9.77
CA ASP A 54 -5.66 18.74 -10.10
C ASP A 54 -5.49 19.62 -8.85
N GLU A 55 -6.41 19.55 -7.89
CA GLU A 55 -6.28 20.22 -6.61
C GLU A 55 -5.35 19.46 -5.67
N ALA A 56 -5.43 18.13 -5.63
CA ALA A 56 -4.63 17.31 -4.73
C ALA A 56 -3.12 17.39 -5.01
N ILE A 57 -2.71 17.56 -6.27
CA ILE A 57 -1.28 17.62 -6.64
C ILE A 57 -0.57 18.80 -5.99
N THR A 58 -1.29 19.89 -5.71
CA THR A 58 -0.73 21.10 -5.08
C THR A 58 -0.09 20.80 -3.72
N VAL A 59 -0.66 19.87 -2.93
CA VAL A 59 -0.10 19.44 -1.64
C VAL A 59 1.26 18.74 -1.82
N PHE A 60 1.44 17.98 -2.90
CA PHE A 60 2.74 17.40 -3.22
C PHE A 60 3.75 18.45 -3.70
N GLU A 61 3.31 19.46 -4.45
CA GLU A 61 4.16 20.60 -4.83
C GLU A 61 4.62 21.41 -3.60
N GLU A 62 3.73 21.67 -2.65
CA GLU A 62 4.06 22.30 -1.37
C GLU A 62 5.07 21.47 -0.58
N TRP A 63 4.86 20.15 -0.46
CA TRP A 63 5.83 19.25 0.15
C TRP A 63 7.17 19.26 -0.61
N MET A 64 7.15 19.33 -1.95
CA MET A 64 8.37 19.42 -2.74
C MET A 64 9.17 20.69 -2.44
N ASN A 65 8.49 21.81 -2.24
CA ASN A 65 9.11 23.12 -2.01
C ASN A 65 9.42 23.41 -0.53
N LYS A 66 8.93 22.60 0.41
CA LYS A 66 9.20 22.76 1.85
C LYS A 66 10.70 22.60 2.17
N PRO A 67 11.40 23.65 2.66
CA PRO A 67 12.86 23.64 2.80
C PRO A 67 13.38 22.73 3.92
N ASP A 68 12.58 22.52 4.95
CA ASP A 68 12.88 21.75 6.17
C ASP A 68 12.16 20.40 6.22
N LYS A 69 11.80 19.84 5.07
CA LYS A 69 11.13 18.54 5.00
C LYS A 69 12.07 17.39 5.34
N ILE A 70 11.54 16.37 6.02
CA ILE A 70 12.23 15.11 6.31
C ILE A 70 11.81 14.09 5.27
N ARG A 71 12.77 13.41 4.64
CA ARG A 71 12.50 12.38 3.61
C ARG A 71 12.11 11.05 4.26
N TYR A 72 11.10 10.39 3.68
CA TYR A 72 10.61 9.07 4.06
C TYR A 72 11.10 7.99 3.10
#